data_AF-A0A659NTH2-F1
#
_entry.id   AF-A0A659NTH2-F1
#
_cell.length_a   1.000
_cell.length_b   1.000
_cell.length_c   1.000
_cell.angle_alpha   90.00
_cell.angle_beta   90.00
_cell.angle_gamma   90.00
#
_symmetry.space_group_name_H-M   'P 1'
#
loop_
_entity.id
_entity.type
_entity.pdbx_description
1 polymer ?
#
loop_
_entity_poly.entity_id
_entity_poly.type
_entity_poly.pdbx_seq_one_letter_code
_entity_poly.pdbx_strand_id
1 'polypeptide(L)'
;VKNGMDVFRVFDAMNDPRNMKAALQAVRSHGAHAQGTLSYTTSPAHTLQTWLDLTEQLLETGVDSIAIKDMSGILTPMAAYELV
;
A
#
# COMPACT_ATOMS: atom_id res chain seq x y z
N VAL A 1 6.96 -2.91 17.63
CA VAL A 1 7.21 -4.35 17.89
C VAL A 1 7.32 -4.66 19.39
N LYS A 2 8.09 -3.92 20.20
CA LYS A 2 8.29 -4.16 21.65
C LYS A 2 7.02 -4.43 22.49
N ASN A 3 5.87 -3.85 22.12
CA ASN A 3 4.60 -3.98 22.83
C ASN A 3 3.59 -4.92 22.15
N GLY A 4 4.03 -5.79 21.23
CA GLY A 4 3.18 -6.83 20.63
C GLY A 4 2.47 -6.47 19.32
N MET A 5 2.99 -5.51 18.55
CA MET A 5 2.49 -5.25 17.19
C MET A 5 3.36 -6.03 16.18
N ASP A 6 2.73 -6.91 15.41
CA ASP A 6 3.39 -7.83 14.47
C ASP A 6 3.27 -7.39 13.00
N VAL A 7 2.15 -6.79 12.62
CA VAL A 7 1.85 -6.36 11.25
C VAL A 7 1.57 -4.87 11.22
N PHE A 8 2.28 -4.15 10.35
CA PHE A 8 2.10 -2.71 10.18
C PHE A 8 1.63 -2.42 8.76
N ARG A 9 0.37 -2.02 8.65
CA ARG A 9 -0.17 -1.42 7.42
C ARG A 9 0.20 0.06 7.39
N VAL A 10 1.10 0.42 6.50
CA VAL A 10 1.54 1.80 6.28
C VAL A 10 0.88 2.32 5.00
N PHE A 11 0.25 3.49 5.07
CA PHE A 11 -0.41 4.13 3.93
C PHE A 11 -0.08 5.62 3.91
N ASP A 12 -0.20 6.22 2.73
CA ASP A 12 -0.18 7.66 2.51
C ASP A 12 -1.46 8.09 1.78
N ALA A 13 -1.99 9.26 2.12
CA ALA A 13 -3.27 9.73 1.57
C ALA A 13 -3.17 10.15 0.09
N MET A 14 -1.98 10.57 -0.35
CA MET A 14 -1.70 10.95 -1.73
C MET A 14 -1.08 9.81 -2.54
N ASN A 15 -0.97 8.61 -1.95
CA ASN A 15 -0.25 7.48 -2.53
C ASN A 15 1.21 7.81 -2.90
N ASP A 16 1.89 8.64 -2.10
CA ASP A 16 3.30 8.97 -2.28
C ASP A 16 4.22 7.97 -1.51
N PRO A 17 4.97 7.09 -2.20
CA PRO A 17 5.82 6.10 -1.53
C PRO A 17 6.94 6.70 -0.70
N ARG A 18 7.36 7.94 -1.01
CA ARG A 18 8.42 8.64 -0.27
C ARG A 18 8.00 8.87 1.18
N ASN A 19 6.71 9.12 1.42
CA ASN A 19 6.15 9.33 2.75
C ASN A 19 6.05 8.01 3.54
N MET A 20 5.89 6.88 2.85
CA MET A 20 5.78 5.55 3.48
C MET A 20 7.14 4.91 3.79
N LYS A 21 8.18 5.24 3.00
CA LYS A 21 9.49 4.58 3.02
C LYS A 21 10.12 4.48 4.41
N ALA A 22 10.17 5.58 5.16
CA ALA A 22 10.80 5.60 6.48
C ALA A 22 10.11 4.65 7.47
N ALA A 23 8.77 4.64 7.48
CA ALA A 23 7.99 3.77 8.34
C ALA A 23 8.15 2.29 7.93
N LEU A 24 8.08 1.98 6.63
CA LEU A 24 8.27 0.62 6.12
C LEU A 24 9.67 0.07 6.47
N GLN A 25 10.72 0.88 6.28
CA GLN A 25 12.09 0.49 6.65
C GLN A 25 12.24 0.27 8.16
N ALA A 26 11.60 1.10 8.98
CA ALA A 26 11.63 0.95 10.43
C ALA A 26 10.90 -0.33 10.90
N VAL A 27 9.76 -0.66 10.29
CA VAL A 27 9.03 -1.91 10.59
C VAL A 27 9.91 -3.13 10.30
N ARG A 28 10.53 -3.16 9.12
CA ARG A 28 11.42 -4.26 8.70
C ARG A 28 12.66 -4.36 9.57
N SER A 29 13.30 -3.24 9.92
CA SER A 29 14.50 -3.26 10.76
C SER A 29 14.24 -3.80 12.17
N HIS A 30 12.98 -3.79 12.61
CA HIS A 30 12.56 -4.38 13.87
C HIS A 30 11.93 -5.77 13.72
N GLY A 31 12.01 -6.39 12.54
CA GLY A 31 11.57 -7.77 12.29
C GLY A 31 10.05 -7.97 12.26
N ALA A 32 9.27 -6.91 12.06
CA ALA A 32 7.82 -6.99 11.91
C ALA A 32 7.43 -6.98 10.43
N HIS A 33 6.17 -7.36 10.13
CA HIS A 33 5.63 -7.43 8.79
C HIS A 33 5.25 -6.04 8.27
N ALA A 34 5.93 -5.58 7.23
CA ALA A 34 5.70 -4.31 6.57
C ALA A 34 4.71 -4.49 5.42
N GLN A 35 3.48 -3.99 5.59
CA GLN A 35 2.44 -3.99 4.57
C GLN A 35 2.30 -2.59 3.97
N GLY A 36 2.73 -2.43 2.71
CA GLY A 36 2.47 -1.20 1.93
C GLY A 36 1.01 -1.14 1.49
N THR A 37 0.49 0.06 1.22
CA THR A 37 -0.94 0.25 0.94
C THR A 37 -1.18 1.11 -0.30
N LEU A 38 -2.11 0.66 -1.14
CA LEU A 38 -2.74 1.46 -2.19
C LEU A 38 -4.03 2.05 -1.62
N SER A 39 -4.07 3.36 -1.38
CA SER A 39 -5.29 4.07 -1.00
C SER A 39 -6.16 4.25 -2.25
N TYR A 40 -7.10 3.34 -2.47
CA TYR A 40 -7.89 3.26 -3.71
C TYR A 40 -8.75 4.51 -3.92
N THR A 41 -8.83 4.94 -5.18
CA THR A 41 -9.72 6.02 -5.63
C THR A 41 -10.00 5.89 -7.13
N THR A 42 -10.93 6.68 -7.65
CA THR A 42 -11.27 6.73 -9.08
C THR A 42 -11.10 8.15 -9.60
N SER A 43 -10.24 8.35 -10.59
CA SER A 43 -10.12 9.62 -11.31
C SER A 43 -9.47 9.39 -12.68
N PRO A 44 -9.47 10.37 -13.60
CA PRO A 44 -8.78 10.25 -14.90
C PRO A 44 -7.28 9.93 -14.79
N ALA A 45 -6.66 10.18 -13.64
CA ALA A 45 -5.25 9.90 -13.39
C ALA A 45 -5.01 8.49 -12.81
N HIS A 46 -6.04 7.77 -12.36
CA HIS A 46 -5.89 6.45 -11.74
C HIS A 46 -6.36 5.35 -12.70
N THR A 47 -5.39 4.74 -13.37
CA THR A 47 -5.55 3.60 -14.27
C THR A 47 -4.94 2.34 -13.67
N LEU A 48 -5.21 1.16 -14.26
CA LEU A 48 -4.55 -0.09 -13.87
C LEU A 48 -3.02 0.06 -13.87
N GLN A 49 -2.45 0.68 -14.91
CA GLN A 49 -1.01 0.91 -15.00
C GLN A 49 -0.49 1.74 -13.82
N THR A 50 -1.17 2.83 -13.45
CA THR A 50 -0.72 3.65 -12.31
C THR A 50 -0.77 2.91 -10.98
N TRP A 51 -1.70 1.97 -10.80
CA TRP A 51 -1.73 1.10 -9.62
C TRP A 51 -0.60 0.06 -9.63
N LEU A 52 -0.27 -0.48 -10.80
CA LEU A 52 0.88 -1.38 -10.98
C LEU A 52 2.21 -0.65 -10.71
N ASP A 53 2.40 0.56 -11.25
CA ASP A 53 3.61 1.36 -11.03
C ASP A 53 3.80 1.70 -9.54
N LEU A 54 2.71 2.03 -8.84
CA LEU A 54 2.75 2.29 -7.39
C LEU A 54 3.07 1.01 -6.62
N THR A 55 2.54 -0.12 -7.06
CA THR A 55 2.84 -1.44 -6.47
C THR A 55 4.32 -1.77 -6.62
N GLU A 56 4.90 -1.59 -7.82
CA GLU A 56 6.33 -1.80 -8.07
C GLU A 56 7.20 -0.90 -7.17
N GLN A 57 6.87 0.40 -7.06
CA GLN A 57 7.58 1.32 -6.17
C GLN A 57 7.53 0.87 -4.69
N LEU A 58 6.40 0.32 -4.25
CA LEU A 58 6.29 -0.24 -2.89
C LEU A 58 7.14 -1.52 -2.74
N LEU A 59 7.15 -2.40 -3.74
CA LEU A 59 7.99 -3.61 -3.75
C LEU A 59 9.48 -3.26 -3.66
N GLU A 60 9.93 -2.18 -4.30
CA GLU A 60 11.32 -1.69 -4.20
C GLU A 60 11.71 -1.25 -2.78
N THR A 61 10.74 -0.85 -1.94
CA THR A 61 11.00 -0.59 -0.51
C THR A 61 11.14 -1.89 0.32
N GLY A 62 10.81 -3.03 -0.30
CA GLY A 62 10.90 -4.37 0.25
C GLY A 62 9.77 -4.72 1.22
N VAL A 63 8.56 -4.22 0.96
CA VAL A 63 7.35 -4.63 1.70
C VAL A 63 7.13 -6.14 1.64
N ASP A 64 6.56 -6.70 2.69
CA ASP A 64 6.22 -8.12 2.78
C ASP A 64 4.86 -8.45 2.14
N SER A 65 3.99 -7.44 1.99
CA SER A 65 2.70 -7.55 1.30
C SER A 65 2.14 -6.19 0.89
N ILE A 66 1.12 -6.20 0.04
CA ILE A 66 0.36 -5.02 -0.40
C ILE A 66 -1.09 -5.11 0.12
N ALA A 67 -1.63 -3.98 0.56
CA ALA A 67 -3.04 -3.82 0.90
C ALA A 67 -3.73 -2.87 -0.09
N ILE A 68 -4.86 -3.29 -0.65
CA ILE A 68 -5.79 -2.38 -1.35
C ILE A 68 -6.75 -1.83 -0.30
N LYS A 69 -6.75 -0.52 -0.10
CA LYS A 69 -7.56 0.17 0.91
C LYS A 69 -8.61 1.05 0.24
N ASP A 70 -9.85 0.59 0.25
CA ASP A 70 -11.02 1.39 -0.11
C ASP A 70 -11.63 2.02 1.15
N MET A 71 -11.41 3.33 1.34
CA MET A 71 -11.93 4.04 2.52
C MET A 71 -13.36 4.55 2.30
N SER A 72 -13.75 4.80 1.05
CA SER A 72 -15.04 5.40 0.68
C SER A 72 -16.08 4.38 0.22
N GLY A 73 -15.70 3.11 0.03
CA GLY A 73 -16.60 2.05 -0.43
C GLY A 73 -16.93 2.15 -1.92
N ILE A 74 -16.02 2.68 -2.73
CA ILE A 74 -16.22 2.96 -4.16
C ILE A 74 -15.59 1.91 -5.10
N LEU A 75 -14.83 0.96 -4.57
CA LEU A 75 -14.23 -0.13 -5.35
C LEU A 75 -15.31 -1.13 -5.78
N THR A 76 -15.72 -1.06 -7.05
CA THR A 76 -16.72 -1.97 -7.60
C THR A 76 -16.17 -3.40 -7.76
N PRO A 77 -17.02 -4.45 -7.76
CA PRO A 77 -16.55 -5.82 -7.92
C PRO A 77 -15.75 -6.08 -9.21
N MET A 78 -16.14 -5.46 -10.33
CA MET A 78 -15.41 -5.63 -11.60
C MET A 78 -14.06 -4.90 -11.57
N ALA A 79 -14.00 -3.71 -11.00
CA ALA A 79 -12.74 -2.99 -10.83
C ALA A 79 -11.79 -3.73 -9.85
N ALA A 80 -12.34 -4.36 -8.80
CA ALA A 80 -11.55 -5.21 -7.90
C ALA A 80 -10.98 -6.44 -8.61
N TYR A 81 -11.79 -7.10 -9.46
CA TYR A 81 -11.35 -8.25 -10.25
C TYR A 81 -10.27 -7.87 -11.27
N GLU A 82 -10.33 -6.67 -11.86
CA GLU A 82 -9.29 -6.20 -12.79
C GLU A 82 -7.99 -5.83 -12.08
N LEU A 83 -8.09 -5.34 -10.83
CA LEU A 83 -6.94 -4.89 -10.04
C LEU A 83 -6.16 -6.04 -9.37
N VAL A 84 -6.77 -7.23 -9.20
CA VAL A 84 -6.24 -8.38 -8.47
C VAL A 84 -5.96 -9.56 -9.39
#